data_AF-A0A2Z4U821-F1
#
_entry.id   AF-A0A2Z4U821-F1
#
_cell.length_a   1.000
_cell.length_b   1.000
_cell.length_c   1.000
_cell.angle_alpha   90.00
_cell.angle_beta   90.00
_cell.angle_gamma   90.00
#
_symmetry.space_group_name_H-M   'P 1'
#
loop_
_entity.id
_entity.type
_entity.pdbx_description
1 polymer ?
#
loop_
_entity_poly.entity_id
_entity_poly.type
_entity_poly.pdbx_seq_one_letter_code
_entity_poly.pdbx_strand_id
1 'polypeptide(L)'
;MRKKTGKKKPKRQKRVKENKVMTKKKLMMAGLSAGLVAVVGVGGTLAYLSAQSDVVNNAFTVGQGYTPDKDGHTGLFLDETDYDYNPDTKKNEDTGKRTEEGNTYENLYPGNSLTKDPKVTMIGGSVESYVFVKVDGVTELEAITAPETNDKVFDIADWSTSSWVKLDEKGVMTPGKEGDGYYVYMGQMATDGVVDVSLKTEGEHIQLPEQVFNTIKVNNVNALPENTAVKTQKVSVKACAVQATEHRQGIEAAFAQAKGELDQQ
;
A
#
# COMPACT_ATOMS: atom_id res chain seq x y z
N MET A 1 88.37 41.51 45.39
CA MET A 1 86.92 41.21 45.48
C MET A 1 86.42 40.59 44.18
N ARG A 2 86.14 39.28 44.15
CA ARG A 2 85.41 38.62 43.04
C ARG A 2 84.51 37.53 43.64
N LYS A 3 83.20 37.68 43.42
CA LYS A 3 82.10 36.86 43.98
C LYS A 3 82.14 35.43 43.40
N LYS A 4 82.09 34.41 44.27
CA LYS A 4 81.79 33.03 43.89
C LYS A 4 80.27 32.86 43.71
N THR A 5 79.86 32.46 42.53
CA THR A 5 78.48 32.18 42.11
C THR A 5 78.07 30.77 42.53
N GLY A 6 77.14 30.66 43.48
CA GLY A 6 76.52 29.40 43.87
C GLY A 6 75.37 29.01 42.93
N LYS A 7 75.52 27.90 42.21
CA LYS A 7 74.45 27.25 41.43
C LYS A 7 73.35 26.72 42.37
N LYS A 8 72.12 27.23 42.27
CA LYS A 8 70.91 26.59 42.83
C LYS A 8 70.16 25.85 41.72
N LYS A 9 69.94 24.55 41.90
CA LYS A 9 69.15 23.67 40.99
C LYS A 9 67.67 24.12 40.97
N PRO A 10 66.96 24.06 39.84
CA PRO A 10 65.53 24.36 39.79
C PRO A 10 64.70 23.20 40.37
N LYS A 11 63.76 23.53 41.26
CA LYS A 11 62.77 22.58 41.81
C LYS A 11 61.70 22.26 40.75
N ARG A 12 61.47 20.97 40.54
CA ARG A 12 60.46 20.36 39.67
C ARG A 12 59.05 20.80 40.13
N GLN A 13 58.35 21.64 39.37
CA GLN A 13 56.94 21.97 39.62
C GLN A 13 56.08 20.73 39.29
N LYS A 14 55.44 20.14 40.30
CA LYS A 14 54.35 19.17 40.08
C LYS A 14 53.11 19.97 39.68
N ARG A 15 52.63 19.81 38.44
CA ARG A 15 51.26 20.23 38.07
C ARG A 15 50.28 19.41 38.90
N VAL A 16 49.59 20.06 39.82
CA VAL A 16 48.40 19.49 40.47
C VAL A 16 47.34 19.37 39.38
N LYS A 17 46.87 18.15 39.12
CA LYS A 17 45.68 17.93 38.30
C LYS A 17 44.50 18.43 39.13
N GLU A 18 43.89 19.53 38.73
CA GLU A 18 42.57 19.92 39.22
C GLU A 18 41.57 18.89 38.72
N ASN A 19 41.18 17.96 39.58
CA ASN A 19 39.96 17.19 39.36
C ASN A 19 38.80 18.16 39.56
N LYS A 20 38.27 18.70 38.46
CA LYS A 20 37.06 19.50 38.46
C LYS A 20 35.92 18.62 39.00
N VAL A 21 35.66 18.73 40.30
CA VAL A 21 34.56 18.04 40.96
C VAL A 21 33.26 18.53 40.32
N MET A 22 32.60 17.66 39.57
CA MET A 22 31.29 17.96 39.01
C MET A 22 30.33 18.22 40.17
N THR A 23 29.79 19.42 40.24
CA THR A 23 28.79 19.77 41.25
C THR A 23 27.57 18.87 41.06
N LYS A 24 27.00 18.36 42.15
CA LYS A 24 25.86 17.42 42.13
C LYS A 24 24.70 17.87 41.23
N LYS A 25 24.53 19.19 41.06
CA LYS A 25 23.57 19.80 40.13
C LYS A 25 23.87 19.51 38.65
N LYS A 26 25.13 19.48 38.22
CA LYS A 26 25.54 19.14 36.84
C LYS A 26 25.42 17.64 36.54
N LEU A 27 25.70 16.80 37.53
CA LEU A 27 25.45 15.36 37.47
C LEU A 27 23.95 15.04 37.40
N MET A 28 23.12 15.76 38.16
CA MET A 28 21.66 15.63 38.10
C MET A 28 21.09 16.13 36.76
N MET A 29 21.63 17.21 36.20
CA MET A 29 21.20 17.75 34.90
C MET A 29 21.62 16.85 33.74
N ALA A 30 22.80 16.22 33.80
CA ALA A 30 23.23 15.20 32.86
C ALA A 30 22.47 13.87 33.03
N GLY A 31 22.09 13.50 34.26
CA GLY A 31 21.27 12.33 34.55
C GLY A 31 19.81 12.49 34.10
N LEU A 32 19.25 13.69 34.24
CA LEU A 32 17.92 14.04 33.70
C LEU A 32 17.92 14.06 32.17
N SER A 33 18.98 14.58 31.52
CA SER A 33 19.08 14.56 30.05
C SER A 33 19.33 13.14 29.51
N ALA A 34 20.18 12.34 30.16
CA ALA A 34 20.39 10.95 29.78
C ALA A 34 19.15 10.08 30.05
N GLY A 35 18.41 10.37 31.13
CA GLY A 35 17.13 9.73 31.42
C GLY A 35 16.05 10.05 30.38
N LEU A 36 15.96 11.30 29.90
CA LEU A 36 15.03 11.67 28.83
C LEU A 36 15.36 10.95 27.51
N VAL A 37 16.65 10.87 27.14
CA VAL A 37 17.10 10.13 25.95
C VAL A 37 16.89 8.62 26.10
N ALA A 38 17.03 8.05 27.30
CA ALA A 38 16.76 6.63 27.55
C ALA A 38 15.27 6.28 27.52
N VAL A 39 14.38 7.22 27.89
CA VAL A 39 12.91 7.05 27.74
C VAL A 39 12.50 7.15 26.27
N VAL A 40 13.19 7.95 25.44
CA VAL A 40 12.99 7.95 23.98
C VAL A 40 13.59 6.71 23.32
N GLY A 41 14.69 6.15 23.85
CA GLY A 41 15.36 4.97 23.28
C GLY A 41 14.68 3.62 23.56
N VAL A 42 13.78 3.53 24.56
CA VAL A 42 12.97 2.33 24.83
C VAL A 42 11.47 2.60 24.68
N GLY A 43 11.08 3.88 24.69
CA GLY A 43 9.74 4.38 24.40
C GLY A 43 9.66 5.08 23.04
N GLY A 44 10.44 4.61 22.04
CA GLY A 44 10.23 4.88 20.62
C GLY A 44 8.92 4.22 20.16
N THR A 45 7.83 4.78 20.69
CA THR A 45 6.44 4.79 20.26
C THR A 45 6.08 3.67 19.27
N LEU A 46 5.27 2.71 19.74
CA LEU A 46 4.38 1.94 18.86
C LEU A 46 3.57 2.96 18.04
N ALA A 47 4.03 3.31 16.85
CA ALA A 47 3.30 4.20 15.97
C ALA A 47 2.09 3.40 15.48
N TYR A 48 0.92 3.71 16.04
CA TYR A 48 -0.35 3.18 15.59
C TYR A 48 -0.71 3.87 14.29
N LEU A 49 -0.56 3.18 13.17
CA LEU A 49 -0.95 3.73 11.88
C LEU A 49 -2.44 3.38 11.65
N SER A 50 -3.17 4.32 11.06
CA SER A 50 -4.45 4.02 10.41
C SER A 50 -4.24 4.13 8.92
N ALA A 51 -4.88 3.27 8.14
CA ALA A 51 -4.90 3.32 6.69
C ALA A 51 -6.36 3.30 6.23
N GLN A 52 -6.70 4.15 5.28
CA GLN A 52 -8.01 4.16 4.63
C GLN A 52 -7.79 3.80 3.17
N SER A 53 -8.56 2.83 2.66
CA SER A 53 -8.64 2.60 1.23
C SER A 53 -9.71 3.46 0.57
N ASP A 54 -9.52 3.75 -0.72
CA ASP A 54 -10.51 4.49 -1.48
C ASP A 54 -11.74 3.65 -1.79
N VAL A 55 -12.85 4.35 -2.04
CA VAL A 55 -14.12 3.80 -2.54
C VAL A 55 -13.86 3.01 -3.83
N VAL A 56 -14.35 1.77 -3.88
CA VAL A 56 -14.19 0.88 -5.05
C VAL A 56 -15.38 0.92 -6.01
N ASN A 57 -16.29 1.88 -5.86
CA ASN A 57 -17.34 2.22 -6.84
C ASN A 57 -16.78 2.95 -8.09
N ASN A 58 -15.73 2.39 -8.68
CA ASN A 58 -15.03 2.88 -9.87
C ASN A 58 -15.06 1.83 -10.98
N ALA A 59 -16.26 1.34 -11.28
CA ALA A 59 -16.52 0.37 -12.32
C ALA A 59 -17.19 1.06 -13.52
N PHE A 60 -16.62 0.90 -14.71
CA PHE A 60 -17.08 1.56 -15.93
C PHE A 60 -17.41 0.54 -17.02
N THR A 61 -18.30 0.90 -17.93
CA THR A 61 -18.61 0.08 -19.10
C THR A 61 -18.48 0.91 -20.37
N VAL A 62 -17.90 0.32 -21.41
CA VAL A 62 -17.79 0.94 -22.74
C VAL A 62 -18.43 0.02 -23.77
N GLY A 63 -19.48 0.52 -24.41
CA GLY A 63 -20.30 -0.25 -25.36
C GLY A 63 -21.76 -0.28 -24.93
N GLN A 64 -22.52 -1.21 -25.52
CA GLN A 64 -23.95 -1.42 -25.25
C GLN A 64 -24.19 -2.91 -24.96
N GLY A 65 -25.29 -3.24 -24.30
CA GLY A 65 -25.64 -4.63 -23.97
C GLY A 65 -25.09 -5.12 -22.63
N TYR A 66 -24.83 -4.19 -21.72
CA TYR A 66 -24.59 -4.51 -20.32
C TYR A 66 -25.90 -4.63 -19.56
N THR A 67 -25.98 -5.66 -18.73
CA THR A 67 -27.16 -5.97 -17.94
C THR A 67 -27.00 -5.37 -16.54
N PRO A 68 -28.06 -4.76 -15.97
CA PRO A 68 -28.02 -4.29 -14.59
C PRO A 68 -28.29 -5.43 -13.60
N ASP A 69 -27.74 -5.32 -12.40
CA ASP A 69 -28.15 -6.18 -11.27
C ASP A 69 -29.29 -5.53 -10.47
N LYS A 70 -29.65 -6.19 -9.35
CA LYS A 70 -30.67 -5.70 -8.42
C LYS A 70 -30.21 -4.55 -7.51
N ASP A 71 -28.89 -4.37 -7.39
CA ASP A 71 -28.25 -3.42 -6.47
C ASP A 71 -27.88 -2.11 -7.20
N GLY A 72 -28.07 -2.05 -8.52
CA GLY A 72 -27.93 -0.87 -9.35
C GLY A 72 -26.63 -0.82 -10.17
N HIS A 73 -25.80 -1.86 -10.10
CA HIS A 73 -24.61 -1.98 -10.93
C HIS A 73 -25.00 -2.31 -12.37
N THR A 74 -24.15 -1.96 -13.33
CA THR A 74 -24.36 -2.29 -14.74
C THR A 74 -23.07 -2.85 -15.33
N GLY A 75 -23.15 -4.07 -15.86
CA GLY A 75 -22.04 -4.79 -16.47
C GLY A 75 -21.04 -5.38 -15.49
N LEU A 76 -20.48 -4.58 -14.59
CA LEU A 76 -19.57 -5.04 -13.53
C LEU A 76 -19.58 -4.13 -12.30
N PHE A 77 -19.00 -4.63 -11.23
CA PHE A 77 -18.62 -3.84 -10.05
C PHE A 77 -17.32 -4.39 -9.42
N LEU A 78 -16.77 -3.64 -8.48
CA LEU A 78 -15.58 -3.98 -7.71
C LEU A 78 -15.95 -3.99 -6.23
N ASP A 79 -15.50 -5.00 -5.50
CA ASP A 79 -15.66 -5.08 -4.06
C ASP A 79 -14.39 -5.64 -3.39
N GLU A 80 -14.28 -5.45 -2.08
CA GLU A 80 -13.23 -6.05 -1.26
C GLU A 80 -13.77 -6.66 0.02
N THR A 81 -13.00 -7.53 0.66
CA THR A 81 -13.39 -8.07 1.97
C THR A 81 -13.50 -6.92 2.96
N ASP A 82 -14.60 -6.90 3.70
CA ASP A 82 -14.90 -5.85 4.68
C ASP A 82 -14.25 -6.18 6.04
N TYR A 83 -13.53 -5.20 6.59
CA TYR A 83 -12.78 -5.32 7.84
C TYR A 83 -13.16 -4.22 8.82
N ASP A 84 -13.51 -4.63 10.03
CA ASP A 84 -13.78 -3.72 11.14
C ASP A 84 -12.69 -3.81 12.22
N TYR A 85 -12.32 -2.67 12.79
CA TYR A 85 -11.43 -2.64 13.94
C TYR A 85 -12.16 -3.05 15.22
N ASN A 86 -11.70 -4.14 15.85
CA ASN A 86 -12.18 -4.60 17.14
C ASN A 86 -11.30 -4.00 18.27
N PRO A 87 -11.84 -3.09 19.11
CA PRO A 87 -11.08 -2.45 20.19
C PRO A 87 -10.69 -3.40 21.33
N ASP A 88 -11.43 -4.51 21.52
CA ASP A 88 -11.15 -5.47 22.57
C ASP A 88 -9.95 -6.36 22.21
N THR A 89 -9.89 -6.82 20.95
CA THR A 89 -8.78 -7.67 20.46
C THR A 89 -7.62 -6.87 19.87
N LYS A 90 -7.84 -5.57 19.62
CA LYS A 90 -6.93 -4.64 18.95
C LYS A 90 -6.49 -5.10 17.56
N LYS A 91 -7.43 -5.61 16.78
CA LYS A 91 -7.18 -6.14 15.43
C LYS A 91 -8.26 -5.68 14.47
N ASN A 92 -7.90 -5.59 13.19
CA ASN A 92 -8.87 -5.51 12.11
C ASN A 92 -9.35 -6.93 11.82
N GLU A 93 -10.65 -7.17 11.94
CA GLU A 93 -11.29 -8.48 11.82
C GLU A 93 -12.21 -8.50 10.61
N ASP A 94 -12.17 -9.60 9.85
CA ASP A 94 -13.05 -9.84 8.71
C ASP A 94 -14.50 -9.94 9.19
N THR A 95 -15.39 -9.10 8.62
CA THR A 95 -16.81 -9.06 9.00
C THR A 95 -17.63 -10.21 8.37
N GLY A 96 -17.02 -10.97 7.47
CA GLY A 96 -17.66 -12.00 6.64
C GLY A 96 -18.44 -11.41 5.46
N LYS A 97 -18.28 -10.12 5.18
CA LYS A 97 -18.96 -9.40 4.11
C LYS A 97 -17.95 -8.80 3.12
N ARG A 98 -18.48 -8.21 2.06
CA ARG A 98 -17.70 -7.40 1.12
C ARG A 98 -18.24 -5.98 1.10
N THR A 99 -17.35 -5.03 0.87
CA THR A 99 -17.63 -3.59 0.86
C THR A 99 -17.18 -2.97 -0.46
N GLU A 100 -17.98 -2.01 -0.93
CA GLU A 100 -17.64 -1.17 -2.09
C GLU A 100 -17.12 0.22 -1.68
N GLU A 101 -17.19 0.52 -0.38
CA GLU A 101 -16.84 1.83 0.18
C GLU A 101 -15.38 1.92 0.61
N GLY A 102 -14.65 0.80 0.51
CA GLY A 102 -13.31 0.64 1.07
C GLY A 102 -13.35 0.29 2.56
N ASN A 103 -12.16 0.20 3.15
CA ASN A 103 -11.89 -0.21 4.51
C ASN A 103 -11.04 0.83 5.22
N THR A 104 -11.25 0.93 6.53
CA THR A 104 -10.34 1.66 7.43
C THR A 104 -9.65 0.67 8.35
N TYR A 105 -8.37 0.44 8.13
CA TYR A 105 -7.55 -0.36 9.02
C TYR A 105 -6.97 0.51 10.11
N GLU A 106 -7.21 0.15 11.37
CA GLU A 106 -6.63 0.84 12.51
C GLU A 106 -5.53 0.03 13.17
N ASN A 107 -4.66 0.73 13.91
CA ASN A 107 -3.64 0.13 14.78
C ASN A 107 -2.71 -0.86 14.05
N LEU A 108 -2.16 -0.42 12.92
CA LEU A 108 -1.17 -1.19 12.18
C LEU A 108 0.20 -1.17 12.87
N TYR A 109 0.88 -2.31 12.82
CA TYR A 109 2.22 -2.53 13.35
C TYR A 109 3.15 -3.14 12.31
N PRO A 110 4.49 -2.97 12.46
CA PRO A 110 5.46 -3.70 11.67
C PRO A 110 5.20 -5.21 11.69
N GLY A 111 5.24 -5.83 10.52
CA GLY A 111 4.92 -7.24 10.31
C GLY A 111 3.43 -7.55 10.08
N ASN A 112 2.53 -6.56 10.12
CA ASN A 112 1.12 -6.79 9.74
C ASN A 112 0.97 -7.03 8.24
N SER A 113 -0.05 -7.83 7.90
CA SER A 113 -0.53 -8.02 6.53
C SER A 113 -2.00 -7.63 6.49
N LEU A 114 -2.36 -6.77 5.54
CA LEU A 114 -3.71 -6.29 5.34
C LEU A 114 -4.26 -6.86 4.04
N THR A 115 -5.38 -7.56 4.15
CA THR A 115 -6.11 -8.07 2.99
C THR A 115 -6.85 -6.91 2.34
N LYS A 116 -6.52 -6.60 1.09
CA LYS A 116 -7.19 -5.57 0.28
C LYS A 116 -8.04 -6.17 -0.84
N ASP A 117 -7.63 -7.32 -1.38
CA ASP A 117 -8.38 -8.17 -2.31
C ASP A 117 -9.42 -7.54 -3.27
N PRO A 118 -9.07 -6.51 -4.07
CA PRO A 118 -9.99 -5.88 -5.02
C PRO A 118 -10.47 -6.90 -6.06
N LYS A 119 -11.74 -7.27 -5.99
CA LYS A 119 -12.32 -8.34 -6.80
C LYS A 119 -13.31 -7.78 -7.79
N VAL A 120 -13.10 -8.11 -9.07
CA VAL A 120 -14.03 -7.76 -10.15
C VAL A 120 -15.13 -8.81 -10.22
N THR A 121 -16.37 -8.34 -10.23
CA THR A 121 -17.57 -9.15 -10.45
C THR A 121 -18.28 -8.67 -11.72
N MET A 122 -18.50 -9.58 -12.66
CA MET A 122 -19.29 -9.34 -13.87
C MET A 122 -20.75 -9.69 -13.63
N ILE A 123 -21.67 -8.97 -14.27
CA ILE A 123 -23.11 -9.21 -14.18
C ILE A 123 -23.54 -10.13 -15.33
N GLY A 124 -24.12 -11.28 -14.98
CA GLY A 124 -24.61 -12.29 -15.92
C GLY A 124 -25.65 -11.73 -16.89
N GLY A 125 -25.63 -12.21 -18.13
CA GLY A 125 -26.40 -11.65 -19.23
C GLY A 125 -25.77 -10.43 -19.88
N SER A 126 -24.63 -9.93 -19.40
CA SER A 126 -23.87 -8.86 -20.06
C SER A 126 -23.10 -9.39 -21.28
N VAL A 127 -22.91 -8.52 -22.26
CA VAL A 127 -22.16 -8.82 -23.48
C VAL A 127 -20.71 -9.24 -23.20
N GLU A 128 -20.17 -10.10 -24.08
CA GLU A 128 -18.74 -10.45 -24.11
C GLU A 128 -17.88 -9.18 -24.01
N SER A 129 -16.90 -9.18 -23.10
CA SER A 129 -16.13 -7.97 -22.79
C SER A 129 -14.66 -8.24 -22.49
N TYR A 130 -13.80 -7.31 -22.87
CA TYR A 130 -12.46 -7.17 -22.30
C TYR A 130 -12.58 -6.52 -20.93
N VAL A 131 -11.92 -7.07 -19.93
CA VAL A 131 -11.95 -6.54 -18.56
C VAL A 131 -10.59 -5.97 -18.22
N PHE A 132 -10.57 -4.68 -17.88
CA PHE A 132 -9.37 -3.95 -17.50
C PHE A 132 -9.48 -3.47 -16.06
N VAL A 133 -8.35 -3.40 -15.37
CA VAL A 133 -8.23 -2.69 -14.10
C VAL A 133 -7.07 -1.71 -14.15
N LYS A 134 -7.22 -0.59 -13.46
CA LYS A 134 -6.15 0.38 -13.20
C LYS A 134 -5.82 0.32 -11.72
N VAL A 135 -4.54 0.16 -11.41
CA VAL A 135 -4.00 0.23 -10.05
C VAL A 135 -3.17 1.51 -9.94
N ASP A 136 -3.49 2.35 -8.96
CA ASP A 136 -2.75 3.57 -8.66
C ASP A 136 -2.38 3.63 -7.16
N GLY A 137 -1.30 4.32 -6.83
CA GLY A 137 -0.85 4.60 -5.44
C GLY A 137 0.17 3.62 -4.87
N VAL A 138 0.57 2.57 -5.62
CA VAL A 138 1.60 1.61 -5.21
C VAL A 138 2.97 2.25 -5.12
N THR A 139 3.36 3.05 -6.12
CA THR A 139 4.69 3.70 -6.12
C THR A 139 4.84 4.66 -4.95
N GLU A 140 3.81 5.46 -4.67
CA GLU A 140 3.80 6.40 -3.54
C GLU A 140 3.84 5.66 -2.20
N LEU A 141 3.11 4.56 -2.09
CA LEU A 141 3.08 3.74 -0.90
C LEU A 141 4.44 3.09 -0.61
N GLU A 142 5.07 2.48 -1.62
CA GLU A 142 6.37 1.82 -1.49
C GLU A 142 7.54 2.81 -1.33
N ALA A 143 7.34 4.09 -1.66
CA ALA A 143 8.32 5.13 -1.44
C ALA A 143 8.43 5.56 0.02
N ILE A 144 7.49 5.16 0.89
CA ILE A 144 7.56 5.43 2.33
C ILE A 144 8.67 4.57 2.93
N THR A 145 9.71 5.21 3.46
CA THR A 145 10.85 4.54 4.07
C THR A 145 11.00 4.85 5.57
N ALA A 146 11.61 3.92 6.30
CA ALA A 146 11.97 4.11 7.69
C ALA A 146 13.11 5.15 7.83
N PRO A 147 13.06 6.10 8.77
CA PRO A 147 14.01 7.23 8.81
C PRO A 147 15.48 6.83 9.04
N GLU A 148 15.70 5.73 9.78
CA GLU A 148 17.04 5.34 10.21
C GLU A 148 17.72 4.35 9.26
N THR A 149 16.93 3.46 8.64
CA THR A 149 17.46 2.39 7.77
C THR A 149 17.21 2.64 6.29
N ASN A 150 16.28 3.54 5.97
CA ASN A 150 15.77 3.77 4.61
C ASN A 150 15.14 2.52 3.97
N ASP A 151 14.73 1.54 4.79
CA ASP A 151 13.97 0.37 4.34
C ASP A 151 12.53 0.76 4.00
N LYS A 152 11.94 0.12 2.99
CA LYS A 152 10.52 0.30 2.66
C LYS A 152 9.63 -0.10 3.84
N VAL A 153 8.67 0.75 4.18
CA VAL A 153 7.69 0.47 5.24
C VAL A 153 6.54 -0.39 4.71
N PHE A 154 6.16 -0.21 3.45
CA PHE A 154 5.05 -0.94 2.84
C PHE A 154 5.47 -1.62 1.55
N ASP A 155 4.87 -2.77 1.27
CA ASP A 155 4.97 -3.48 0.00
C ASP A 155 3.59 -4.01 -0.40
N ILE A 156 3.29 -4.04 -1.70
CA ILE A 156 2.15 -4.79 -2.24
C ILE A 156 2.59 -6.20 -2.60
N ALA A 157 1.82 -7.19 -2.19
CA ALA A 157 2.14 -8.59 -2.38
C ALA A 157 0.98 -9.39 -2.98
N ASP A 158 1.34 -10.61 -3.41
CA ASP A 158 0.42 -11.61 -3.95
C ASP A 158 -0.26 -11.13 -5.25
N TRP A 159 0.55 -10.58 -6.16
CA TRP A 159 0.13 -10.18 -7.50
C TRP A 159 -0.22 -11.40 -8.35
N SER A 160 -1.41 -11.40 -8.94
CA SER A 160 -1.87 -12.47 -9.85
C SER A 160 -1.44 -12.21 -11.29
N THR A 161 -0.13 -12.05 -11.54
CA THR A 161 0.41 -11.65 -12.84
C THR A 161 0.15 -12.61 -14.01
N SER A 162 -0.33 -13.83 -13.72
CA SER A 162 -0.81 -14.79 -14.71
C SER A 162 -2.24 -14.50 -15.20
N SER A 163 -3.12 -14.09 -14.29
CA SER A 163 -4.53 -13.79 -14.58
C SER A 163 -4.77 -12.32 -14.88
N TRP A 164 -3.92 -11.44 -14.36
CA TRP A 164 -3.94 -10.01 -14.58
C TRP A 164 -2.61 -9.57 -15.19
N VAL A 165 -2.62 -9.38 -16.51
CA VAL A 165 -1.41 -9.05 -17.26
C VAL A 165 -1.30 -7.54 -17.40
N LYS A 166 -0.20 -6.96 -16.91
CA LYS A 166 0.05 -5.52 -17.02
C LYS A 166 0.17 -5.08 -18.47
N LEU A 167 -0.28 -3.88 -18.78
CA LEU A 167 -0.19 -3.23 -20.08
C LEU A 167 0.77 -2.03 -20.02
N ASP A 168 1.49 -1.80 -21.12
CA ASP A 168 2.15 -0.52 -21.34
C ASP A 168 1.15 0.58 -21.77
N GLU A 169 1.63 1.80 -21.97
CA GLU A 169 0.77 2.95 -22.34
C GLU A 169 0.03 2.77 -23.67
N LYS A 170 0.44 1.82 -24.52
CA LYS A 170 -0.17 1.52 -25.81
C LYS A 170 -1.09 0.31 -25.76
N GLY A 171 -1.25 -0.32 -24.59
CA GLY A 171 -2.06 -1.53 -24.43
C GLY A 171 -1.32 -2.81 -24.79
N VAL A 172 0.01 -2.78 -24.93
CA VAL A 172 0.81 -3.98 -25.18
C VAL A 172 1.02 -4.70 -23.85
N MET A 173 0.71 -5.99 -23.83
CA MET A 173 0.90 -6.84 -22.65
C MET A 173 2.38 -6.95 -22.27
N THR A 174 2.67 -6.73 -20.99
CA THR A 174 3.97 -6.93 -20.34
C THR A 174 3.84 -7.97 -19.21
N PRO A 175 3.86 -9.28 -19.52
CA PRO A 175 3.65 -10.34 -18.52
C PRO A 175 4.66 -10.30 -17.36
N GLY A 176 4.20 -10.65 -16.16
CA GLY A 176 5.04 -10.71 -14.96
C GLY A 176 5.45 -9.34 -14.38
N LYS A 177 4.82 -8.24 -14.82
CA LYS A 177 5.07 -6.89 -14.27
C LYS A 177 4.02 -6.51 -13.23
N GLU A 178 4.47 -5.76 -12.22
CA GLU A 178 3.71 -5.38 -11.01
C GLU A 178 3.74 -3.85 -10.82
N GLY A 179 2.97 -3.33 -9.85
CA GLY A 179 2.92 -1.91 -9.47
C GLY A 179 1.89 -1.08 -10.24
N ASP A 180 1.99 0.25 -10.17
CA ASP A 180 1.00 1.16 -10.79
C ASP A 180 0.85 0.97 -12.29
N GLY A 181 -0.38 1.05 -12.79
CA GLY A 181 -0.70 0.99 -14.21
C GLY A 181 -1.94 0.17 -14.51
N TYR A 182 -2.04 -0.24 -15.76
CA TYR A 182 -3.21 -0.92 -16.31
C TYR A 182 -2.96 -2.42 -16.43
N TYR A 183 -4.01 -3.20 -16.23
CA TYR A 183 -3.99 -4.65 -16.32
C TYR A 183 -5.19 -5.13 -17.11
N VAL A 184 -5.01 -6.18 -17.90
CA VAL A 184 -6.10 -6.88 -18.59
C VAL A 184 -6.28 -8.26 -17.98
N TYR A 185 -7.53 -8.69 -17.83
CA TYR A 185 -7.85 -10.02 -17.37
C TYR A 185 -7.59 -11.07 -18.47
N MET A 186 -6.71 -12.02 -18.16
CA MET A 186 -6.30 -13.14 -19.00
C MET A 186 -6.45 -14.49 -18.27
N GLY A 187 -7.16 -14.50 -17.14
CA GLY A 187 -7.38 -15.71 -16.34
C GLY A 187 -8.30 -16.72 -17.00
N GLN A 188 -8.63 -17.79 -16.27
CA GLN A 188 -9.36 -18.95 -16.80
C GLN A 188 -10.74 -18.67 -17.39
N MET A 189 -11.37 -17.53 -17.06
CA MET A 189 -12.66 -17.12 -17.64
C MET A 189 -12.52 -16.33 -18.94
N ALA A 190 -11.29 -15.98 -19.34
CA ALA A 190 -11.03 -15.24 -20.56
C ALA A 190 -10.58 -16.19 -21.69
N THR A 191 -11.08 -15.94 -22.89
CA THR A 191 -10.53 -16.50 -24.14
C THR A 191 -10.07 -15.34 -25.00
N ASP A 192 -8.76 -15.29 -25.31
CA ASP A 192 -8.13 -14.17 -26.03
C ASP A 192 -8.38 -12.79 -25.37
N GLY A 193 -8.42 -12.77 -24.04
CA GLY A 193 -8.67 -11.56 -23.23
C GLY A 193 -10.14 -11.14 -23.10
N VAL A 194 -11.06 -11.93 -23.67
CA VAL A 194 -12.51 -11.68 -23.61
C VAL A 194 -13.17 -12.60 -22.60
N VAL A 195 -13.90 -12.02 -21.66
CA VAL A 195 -14.78 -12.71 -20.71
C VAL A 195 -16.19 -12.77 -21.29
N ASP A 196 -16.76 -13.98 -21.36
CA ASP A 196 -18.15 -14.20 -21.78
C ASP A 196 -19.03 -14.60 -20.59
N VAL A 197 -19.95 -13.70 -20.23
CA VAL A 197 -21.02 -13.94 -19.24
C VAL A 197 -22.41 -13.81 -19.84
N SER A 198 -22.52 -13.74 -21.18
CA SER A 198 -23.77 -13.46 -21.88
C SER A 198 -24.81 -14.56 -21.74
N LEU A 199 -24.35 -15.81 -21.57
CA LEU A 199 -25.20 -16.99 -21.37
C LEU A 199 -25.43 -17.33 -19.89
N LYS A 200 -24.93 -16.51 -18.96
CA LYS A 200 -25.20 -16.66 -17.53
C LYS A 200 -26.58 -16.10 -17.20
N THR A 201 -27.11 -16.45 -16.02
CA THR A 201 -28.42 -15.96 -15.60
C THR A 201 -28.38 -14.44 -15.51
N GLU A 202 -29.39 -13.77 -16.06
CA GLU A 202 -29.46 -12.31 -16.06
C GLU A 202 -29.41 -11.77 -14.63
N GLY A 203 -28.51 -10.81 -14.37
CA GLY A 203 -28.31 -10.23 -13.05
C GLY A 203 -27.51 -11.09 -12.05
N GLU A 204 -27.02 -12.26 -12.47
CA GLU A 204 -26.18 -13.13 -11.62
C GLU A 204 -24.79 -12.53 -11.40
N HIS A 205 -24.27 -12.60 -10.17
CA HIS A 205 -22.94 -12.07 -9.85
C HIS A 205 -21.87 -13.11 -10.17
N ILE A 206 -21.10 -12.87 -11.23
CA ILE A 206 -20.06 -13.76 -11.74
C ILE A 206 -18.69 -13.20 -11.36
N GLN A 207 -18.14 -13.67 -10.24
CA GLN A 207 -16.83 -13.23 -9.78
C GLN A 207 -15.72 -13.73 -10.70
N LEU A 208 -14.86 -12.82 -11.14
CA LEU A 208 -13.64 -13.22 -11.83
C LEU A 208 -12.70 -13.91 -10.81
N PRO A 209 -12.13 -15.07 -11.18
CA PRO A 209 -11.09 -15.70 -10.39
C PRO A 209 -9.89 -14.78 -10.25
N GLU A 210 -9.36 -14.70 -9.03
CA GLU A 210 -8.19 -13.91 -8.65
C GLU A 210 -8.38 -12.39 -8.79
N GLN A 211 -7.89 -11.67 -7.79
CA GLN A 211 -7.73 -10.22 -7.74
C GLN A 211 -6.37 -9.81 -8.34
N VAL A 212 -6.20 -8.55 -8.72
CA VAL A 212 -4.93 -8.07 -9.31
C VAL A 212 -3.75 -8.16 -8.34
N PHE A 213 -3.99 -7.91 -7.04
CA PHE A 213 -3.10 -8.18 -5.91
C PHE A 213 -3.97 -8.44 -4.67
N ASN A 214 -3.44 -9.08 -3.62
CA ASN A 214 -4.23 -9.41 -2.43
C ASN A 214 -3.87 -8.58 -1.19
N THR A 215 -2.57 -8.29 -1.02
CA THR A 215 -2.06 -7.95 0.31
C THR A 215 -1.27 -6.65 0.29
N ILE A 216 -1.51 -5.80 1.29
CA ILE A 216 -0.61 -4.72 1.68
C ILE A 216 0.18 -5.19 2.91
N LYS A 217 1.50 -5.27 2.79
CA LYS A 217 2.39 -5.66 3.90
C LYS A 217 2.93 -4.41 4.58
N VAL A 218 2.92 -4.42 5.90
CA VAL A 218 3.70 -3.50 6.73
C VAL A 218 4.99 -4.22 7.09
N ASN A 219 6.10 -3.81 6.49
CA ASN A 219 7.38 -4.45 6.67
C ASN A 219 7.90 -4.34 8.10
N ASN A 220 8.72 -5.31 8.49
CA ASN A 220 9.33 -5.33 9.82
C ASN A 220 10.52 -4.36 9.87
N VAL A 221 10.23 -3.08 10.08
CA VAL A 221 11.23 -2.00 10.20
C VAL A 221 11.46 -1.64 11.67
N ASN A 222 12.71 -1.31 12.02
CA ASN A 222 13.14 -1.08 13.41
C ASN A 222 12.50 0.16 14.06
N ALA A 223 12.04 1.12 13.24
CA ALA A 223 11.29 2.29 13.68
C ALA A 223 10.42 2.80 12.53
N LEU A 224 9.15 3.08 12.80
CA LEU A 224 8.29 3.81 11.88
C LEU A 224 8.55 5.32 12.06
N PRO A 225 8.44 6.14 11.00
CA PRO A 225 8.58 7.59 11.16
C PRO A 225 7.56 8.14 12.18
N GLU A 226 8.02 8.94 13.16
CA GLU A 226 7.13 9.67 14.06
C GLU A 226 6.18 10.57 13.24
N ASN A 227 4.90 10.63 13.59
CA ASN A 227 3.87 11.32 12.79
C ASN A 227 3.74 10.82 11.34
N THR A 228 4.02 9.54 11.05
CA THR A 228 3.38 8.91 9.89
C THR A 228 1.89 8.83 10.20
N ALA A 229 1.19 9.95 10.08
CA ALA A 229 -0.21 9.92 9.74
C ALA A 229 -0.24 9.28 8.35
N VAL A 230 -0.29 7.94 8.33
CA VAL A 230 -0.68 7.11 7.20
C VAL A 230 -2.17 7.33 6.87
N LYS A 231 -2.71 8.47 7.29
CA LYS A 231 -3.98 8.99 6.82
C LYS A 231 -3.81 9.11 5.30
N THR A 232 -4.55 8.24 4.62
CA THR A 232 -4.72 8.13 3.16
C THR A 232 -3.63 7.35 2.39
N GLN A 233 -3.39 6.07 2.71
CA GLN A 233 -2.83 5.15 1.69
C GLN A 233 -3.86 4.90 0.61
N LYS A 234 -3.84 5.72 -0.43
CA LYS A 234 -4.76 5.62 -1.56
C LYS A 234 -4.26 4.62 -2.59
N VAL A 235 -4.07 3.37 -2.19
CA VAL A 235 -4.01 2.32 -3.20
C VAL A 235 -5.44 2.14 -3.71
N SER A 236 -5.65 2.59 -4.93
CA SER A 236 -6.96 2.59 -5.58
C SER A 236 -6.97 1.62 -6.74
N VAL A 237 -8.11 0.96 -6.92
CA VAL A 237 -8.36 0.09 -8.06
C VAL A 237 -9.64 0.54 -8.74
N LYS A 238 -9.56 0.77 -10.05
CA LYS A 238 -10.70 1.04 -10.92
C LYS A 238 -10.83 -0.10 -11.92
N ALA A 239 -12.04 -0.42 -12.35
CA ALA A 239 -12.29 -1.48 -13.34
C ALA A 239 -13.11 -0.95 -14.51
N CYS A 240 -12.89 -1.50 -15.70
CA CYS A 240 -13.65 -1.15 -16.89
C CYS A 240 -13.87 -2.40 -17.75
N ALA A 241 -15.12 -2.64 -18.16
CA ALA A 241 -15.45 -3.60 -19.21
C ALA A 241 -15.62 -2.87 -20.53
N VAL A 242 -15.00 -3.39 -21.57
CA VAL A 242 -15.17 -2.91 -22.95
C VAL A 242 -15.78 -4.01 -23.78
N GLN A 243 -16.93 -3.74 -24.38
CA GLN A 243 -17.66 -4.67 -25.22
C GLN A 243 -16.77 -5.20 -26.34
N ALA A 244 -16.73 -6.52 -26.49
CA ALA A 244 -16.11 -7.16 -27.64
C ALA A 244 -16.99 -6.95 -28.89
N THR A 245 -16.35 -6.57 -29.98
CA THR A 245 -16.97 -6.53 -31.31
C THR A 245 -17.16 -7.95 -31.83
N GLU A 246 -17.99 -8.11 -32.87
CA GLU A 246 -18.28 -9.41 -33.51
C GLU A 246 -17.02 -10.19 -33.95
N HIS A 247 -15.90 -9.50 -34.15
CA HIS A 247 -14.62 -10.09 -34.52
C HIS A 247 -13.53 -9.95 -33.45
N ARG A 248 -13.89 -9.60 -32.21
CA ARG A 248 -12.99 -9.42 -31.06
C ARG A 248 -11.77 -8.55 -31.41
N GLN A 249 -11.98 -7.24 -31.34
CA GLN A 249 -10.92 -6.25 -31.57
C GLN A 249 -9.71 -6.56 -30.68
N GLY A 250 -8.48 -6.35 -31.16
CA GLY A 250 -7.29 -6.61 -30.35
C GLY A 250 -7.30 -5.86 -29.01
N ILE A 251 -6.63 -6.43 -28.00
CA ILE A 251 -6.54 -5.86 -26.64
C ILE A 251 -6.10 -4.39 -26.67
N GLU A 252 -5.16 -4.02 -27.52
CA GLU A 252 -4.71 -2.62 -27.69
C GLU A 252 -5.86 -1.68 -28.07
N ALA A 253 -6.74 -2.10 -28.99
CA ALA A 253 -7.88 -1.29 -29.44
C ALA A 253 -9.00 -1.24 -28.40
N ALA A 254 -9.22 -2.32 -27.65
CA ALA A 254 -10.14 -2.32 -26.52
C ALA A 254 -9.60 -1.44 -25.37
N PHE A 255 -8.31 -1.54 -25.08
CA PHE A 255 -7.65 -0.75 -24.04
C PHE A 255 -7.69 0.75 -24.34
N ALA A 256 -7.49 1.15 -25.60
CA ALA A 256 -7.61 2.55 -26.00
C ALA A 256 -8.99 3.16 -25.66
N GLN A 257 -10.05 2.33 -25.66
CA GLN A 257 -11.39 2.73 -25.24
C GLN A 257 -11.52 2.77 -23.71
N ALA A 258 -11.00 1.75 -23.01
CA ALA A 258 -11.03 1.67 -21.55
C ALA A 258 -10.26 2.81 -20.86
N LYS A 259 -9.11 3.19 -21.43
CA LYS A 259 -8.17 4.14 -20.82
C LYS A 259 -8.83 5.47 -20.49
N GLY A 260 -9.71 5.95 -21.37
CA GLY A 260 -10.44 7.21 -21.15
C GLY A 260 -11.36 7.17 -19.93
N GLU A 261 -11.97 6.03 -19.63
CA GLU A 261 -12.81 5.86 -18.43
C GLU A 261 -11.96 5.64 -17.18
N LEU A 262 -10.92 4.81 -17.28
CA LEU A 262 -10.04 4.47 -16.15
C LEU A 262 -9.21 5.66 -15.65
N ASP A 263 -9.00 6.69 -16.47
CA ASP A 263 -8.30 7.92 -16.10
C ASP A 263 -9.22 9.01 -15.52
N GLN A 264 -10.54 8.83 -15.54
CA GLN A 264 -11.46 9.81 -14.94
C GLN A 264 -11.27 9.85 -13.42
N GLN A 265 -11.19 11.06 -12.85
CA GLN A 265 -10.97 11.28 -11.41
C GLN A 265 -12.27 11.12 -10.62
#